data_AF-A0A7S1Z0F0-F1
#
_entry.id   AF-A0A7S1Z0F0-F1
#
_cell.length_a   1.000
_cell.length_b   1.000
_cell.length_c   1.000
_cell.angle_alpha   90.00
_cell.angle_beta   90.00
_cell.angle_gamma   90.00
#
_symmetry.space_group_name_H-M   'P 1'
#
loop_
_entity.id
_entity.type
_entity.pdbx_description
1 polymer ?
#
loop_
_entity_poly.entity_id
_entity_poly.type
_entity_poly.pdbx_seq_one_letter_code
_entity_poly.pdbx_strand_id
1 'polypeptide(L)'
;QNTRSPLLPDHIATMTVFAGRRTANLARSAAFFIAFALTVLSNTDCCVEGLVPSLAGRQAGGWTLQPPNQRARWPPRGPGRLAMADGDGDGDGTEEETTAPPPPSKFDNILRDIHSQALPFRIVVIGGGAILETTSVLGPHMATSKSPKTGERLVTMASEDRSFEFHLKIDRVGKVTFTETDRPIEGGGKKTMRICRFLDGEGGPICSLILADASQEAADWFRGLTIRYGYEVQADE
;
A
#
# COMPACT_ATOMS: atom_id res chain seq x y z
N GLN A 1 46.89 7.44 -6.26
CA GLN A 1 45.86 7.03 -5.28
C GLN A 1 44.65 7.90 -5.54
N ASN A 2 43.60 7.34 -6.13
CA ASN A 2 42.44 8.08 -6.66
C ASN A 2 41.21 7.61 -5.88
N THR A 3 40.81 8.37 -4.86
CA THR A 3 39.67 8.03 -3.99
C THR A 3 38.38 8.56 -4.61
N ARG A 4 37.61 7.67 -5.25
CA ARG A 4 36.23 7.93 -5.64
C ARG A 4 35.32 7.76 -4.42
N SER A 5 34.56 8.80 -4.09
CA SER A 5 33.47 8.76 -3.12
C SER A 5 32.32 7.86 -3.63
N PRO A 6 31.63 7.10 -2.76
CA PRO A 6 30.43 6.36 -3.16
C PRO A 6 29.24 7.32 -3.23
N LEU A 7 28.57 7.33 -4.38
CA LEU A 7 27.25 7.91 -4.56
C LEU A 7 26.23 6.99 -3.85
N LEU A 8 25.48 7.55 -2.91
CA LEU A 8 24.32 6.88 -2.30
C LEU A 8 23.16 6.87 -3.32
N PRO A 9 22.37 5.79 -3.41
CA PRO A 9 21.19 5.78 -4.26
C PRO A 9 20.02 6.55 -3.60
N ASP A 10 19.54 7.58 -4.29
CA ASP A 10 18.31 8.31 -3.98
C ASP A 10 17.08 7.49 -4.40
N HIS A 11 16.64 6.56 -3.54
CA HIS A 11 15.34 5.90 -3.69
C HIS A 11 14.44 6.22 -2.50
N ILE A 12 14.02 7.48 -2.39
CA ILE A 12 12.90 7.87 -1.53
C ILE A 12 11.60 7.52 -2.27
N ALA A 13 11.05 6.34 -1.98
CA ALA A 13 9.66 6.02 -2.30
C ALA A 13 8.75 7.01 -1.58
N THR A 14 8.36 8.08 -2.27
CA THR A 14 7.37 9.04 -1.75
C THR A 14 6.00 8.38 -1.84
N MET A 15 5.50 7.86 -0.72
CA MET A 15 4.11 7.46 -0.58
C MET A 15 3.28 8.61 -0.02
N THR A 16 2.18 8.92 -0.70
CA THR A 16 1.14 9.80 -0.20
C THR A 16 -0.13 8.98 -0.04
N VAL A 17 -0.56 8.76 1.20
CA VAL A 17 -1.83 8.11 1.51
C VAL A 17 -2.74 9.18 2.10
N PHE A 18 -3.85 9.48 1.42
CA PHE A 18 -4.90 10.33 1.96
C PHE A 18 -5.91 9.45 2.70
N ALA A 19 -5.79 9.37 4.02
CA ALA A 19 -6.87 8.80 4.84
C ALA A 19 -7.94 9.89 5.04
N GLY A 20 -9.08 9.74 4.35
CA GLY A 20 -10.26 10.57 4.58
C GLY A 20 -10.78 10.39 6.01
N ARG A 21 -11.09 11.49 6.70
CA ARG A 21 -11.71 11.43 8.03
C ARG A 21 -13.19 11.03 7.92
N ARG A 22 -13.57 9.95 8.62
CA ARG A 22 -14.72 9.96 9.56
C ARG A 22 -14.59 8.83 10.59
N THR A 23 -15.07 9.17 11.77
CA THR A 23 -14.90 8.52 13.07
C THR A 23 -15.70 7.23 13.22
N ALA A 24 -15.03 6.10 13.50
CA ALA A 24 -15.36 5.07 14.50
C ALA A 24 -14.43 3.85 14.27
N ASN A 25 -14.00 3.18 15.34
CA ASN A 25 -13.14 1.98 15.40
C ASN A 25 -11.64 2.17 15.77
N LEU A 26 -11.28 3.26 16.46
CA LEU A 26 -9.90 3.47 16.95
C LEU A 26 -9.57 2.76 18.29
N ALA A 27 -10.42 1.88 18.82
CA ALA A 27 -10.21 1.30 20.16
C ALA A 27 -9.60 -0.12 20.18
N ARG A 28 -9.41 -0.78 19.03
CA ARG A 28 -8.87 -2.17 19.00
C ARG A 28 -7.46 -2.31 18.43
N SER A 29 -6.96 -1.35 17.63
CA SER A 29 -5.61 -1.45 17.05
C SER A 29 -4.48 -1.07 18.00
N ALA A 30 -4.70 -0.19 18.99
CA ALA A 30 -3.61 0.27 19.87
C ALA A 30 -3.11 -0.81 20.86
N ALA A 31 -3.94 -1.81 21.20
CA ALA A 31 -3.57 -2.84 22.17
C ALA A 31 -2.57 -3.88 21.60
N PHE A 32 -2.54 -4.10 20.29
CA PHE A 32 -1.63 -5.08 19.67
C PHE A 32 -0.20 -4.55 19.48
N PHE A 33 -0.01 -3.23 19.41
CA PHE A 33 1.32 -2.64 19.17
C PHE A 33 2.21 -2.61 20.42
N ILE A 34 1.65 -2.62 21.64
CA ILE A 34 2.45 -2.66 22.87
C ILE A 34 2.94 -4.09 23.16
N ALA A 35 2.17 -5.13 22.79
CA ALA A 35 2.56 -6.52 23.03
C ALA A 35 3.71 -6.98 22.12
N PHE A 36 3.76 -6.54 20.86
CA PHE A 36 4.82 -7.00 19.93
C PHE A 36 6.18 -6.32 20.17
N ALA A 37 6.18 -5.07 20.67
CA ALA A 37 7.42 -4.37 21.01
C ALA A 37 8.08 -4.93 22.30
N LEU A 38 7.28 -5.50 23.23
CA LEU A 38 7.82 -6.10 24.47
C LEU A 38 8.45 -7.48 24.24
N THR A 39 7.92 -8.29 23.31
CA THR A 39 8.48 -9.62 23.01
C THR A 39 9.81 -9.58 22.25
N VAL A 40 10.09 -8.51 21.51
CA VAL A 40 11.37 -8.34 20.79
C VAL A 40 12.51 -7.87 21.73
N LEU A 41 12.19 -7.37 22.93
CA LEU A 41 13.19 -6.94 23.92
C LEU A 41 13.55 -7.99 24.99
N SER A 42 12.91 -9.17 24.98
CA SER A 42 13.12 -10.21 25.99
C SER A 42 14.09 -11.33 25.59
N ASN A 43 14.80 -11.23 24.46
CA ASN A 43 15.72 -12.27 23.96
C ASN A 43 17.20 -11.83 23.86
N THR A 44 17.62 -10.83 24.63
CA THR A 44 19.05 -10.55 24.84
C THR A 44 19.43 -10.86 26.27
N ASP A 45 19.90 -12.08 26.49
CA ASP A 45 20.70 -12.48 27.64
C ASP A 45 22.02 -11.70 27.63
N CYS A 46 22.23 -10.85 28.63
CA CYS A 46 23.56 -10.44 29.07
C CYS A 46 23.52 -10.16 30.58
N CYS A 47 24.22 -11.01 31.33
CA CYS A 47 24.53 -10.85 32.74
C CYS A 47 25.23 -9.51 33.01
N VAL A 48 24.64 -8.65 33.86
CA VAL A 48 25.39 -7.73 34.74
C VAL A 48 24.59 -7.59 36.04
N GLU A 49 25.19 -8.06 37.14
CA GLU A 49 24.72 -7.83 38.50
C GLU A 49 24.83 -6.34 38.87
N GLY A 50 23.77 -5.85 39.54
CA GLY A 50 23.89 -4.96 40.68
C GLY A 50 24.33 -3.52 40.42
N LEU A 51 23.36 -2.61 40.25
CA LEU A 51 23.36 -1.30 40.90
C LEU A 51 22.00 -0.61 40.67
N VAL A 52 21.25 -0.47 41.76
CA VAL A 52 20.02 0.34 41.81
C VAL A 52 20.42 1.78 42.16
N PRO A 53 19.98 2.77 41.38
CA PRO A 53 19.68 4.08 41.94
C PRO A 53 18.21 4.45 41.77
N SER A 54 17.58 4.69 42.91
CA SER A 54 16.39 5.52 43.06
C SER A 54 16.61 6.89 42.43
N LEU A 55 15.69 7.33 41.56
CA LEU A 55 15.59 8.72 41.16
C LEU A 55 14.11 9.11 41.03
N ALA A 56 13.67 9.81 42.05
CA ALA A 56 12.43 10.57 42.10
C ALA A 56 12.45 11.72 41.08
N GLY A 57 11.27 12.02 40.55
CA GLY A 57 10.86 13.38 40.21
C GLY A 57 11.44 13.99 38.93
N ARG A 58 10.66 13.93 37.83
CA ARG A 58 10.62 15.03 36.86
C ARG A 58 9.21 15.29 36.39
N GLN A 59 8.85 16.57 36.51
CA GLN A 59 7.57 17.17 36.16
C GLN A 59 7.35 17.26 34.64
N ALA A 60 6.07 17.45 34.33
CA ALA A 60 5.44 17.61 33.03
C ALA A 60 6.13 18.60 32.08
N GLY A 61 6.33 18.16 30.83
CA GLY A 61 6.40 19.03 29.66
C GLY A 61 5.10 18.89 28.87
N GLY A 62 4.28 19.95 28.88
CA GLY A 62 3.03 20.01 28.12
C GLY A 62 3.31 20.14 26.62
N TRP A 63 2.65 19.30 25.82
CA TRP A 63 2.59 19.46 24.37
C TRP A 63 1.38 20.33 24.03
N THR A 64 1.62 21.58 23.64
CA THR A 64 0.61 22.41 23.00
C THR A 64 0.37 21.92 21.57
N LEU A 65 -0.83 21.40 21.32
CA LEU A 65 -1.34 21.09 19.99
C LEU A 65 -1.43 22.38 19.16
N GLN A 66 -0.62 22.49 18.10
CA GLN A 66 -0.87 23.48 17.05
C GLN A 66 -2.11 23.07 16.26
N PRO A 67 -3.04 24.00 15.96
CA PRO A 67 -4.17 23.71 15.09
C PRO A 67 -3.69 23.45 13.66
N PRO A 68 -4.30 22.48 12.94
CA PRO A 68 -3.91 22.16 11.58
C PRO A 68 -4.23 23.31 10.62
N ASN A 69 -3.21 23.68 9.84
CA ASN A 69 -3.24 24.64 8.75
C ASN A 69 -4.32 24.24 7.72
N GLN A 70 -5.37 25.04 7.62
CA GLN A 70 -6.40 24.89 6.60
C GLN A 70 -5.86 25.40 5.27
N ARG A 71 -5.46 24.51 4.35
CA ARG A 71 -5.44 24.76 2.89
C ARG A 71 -5.03 23.52 2.10
N ALA A 72 -6.04 22.74 1.70
CA ALA A 72 -6.07 22.01 0.44
C ALA A 72 -7.52 21.54 0.20
N ARG A 73 -8.42 22.48 -0.05
CA ARG A 73 -9.74 22.18 -0.63
C ARG A 73 -9.53 22.03 -2.13
N TRP A 74 -9.75 20.83 -2.67
CA TRP A 74 -10.03 20.67 -4.09
C TRP A 74 -11.32 21.42 -4.43
N PRO A 75 -11.36 22.24 -5.49
CA PRO A 75 -12.58 22.94 -5.85
C PRO A 75 -13.65 21.94 -6.34
N PRO A 76 -14.94 22.16 -6.00
CA PRO A 76 -16.02 21.41 -6.63
C PRO A 76 -16.05 21.74 -8.13
N ARG A 77 -16.14 20.72 -8.98
CA ARG A 77 -16.44 20.90 -10.41
C ARG A 77 -17.87 21.44 -10.52
N GLY A 78 -17.99 22.75 -10.72
CA GLY A 78 -19.26 23.39 -11.07
C GLY A 78 -19.64 23.11 -12.53
N PRO A 79 -20.93 23.21 -12.89
CA PRO A 79 -21.36 23.10 -14.28
C PRO A 79 -20.84 24.30 -15.08
N GLY A 80 -20.03 24.01 -16.09
CA GLY A 80 -19.43 25.00 -16.98
C GLY A 80 -20.49 25.78 -17.76
N ARG A 81 -20.39 27.10 -17.67
CA ARG A 81 -21.20 28.11 -18.35
C ARG A 81 -20.81 28.15 -19.83
N LEU A 82 -21.79 27.99 -20.72
CA LEU A 82 -21.67 28.23 -22.16
C LEU A 82 -21.31 29.71 -22.40
N ALA A 83 -20.10 29.95 -22.90
CA ALA A 83 -19.75 31.20 -23.56
C ALA A 83 -19.47 30.86 -25.03
N MET A 84 -20.43 31.22 -25.88
CA MET A 84 -20.30 31.28 -27.34
C MET A 84 -19.34 32.43 -27.66
N ALA A 85 -18.22 32.11 -28.31
CA ALA A 85 -17.40 33.07 -29.01
C ALA A 85 -17.10 32.45 -30.38
N ASP A 86 -17.76 33.00 -31.40
CA ASP A 86 -17.54 32.70 -32.80
C ASP A 86 -16.14 33.19 -33.19
N GLY A 87 -15.28 32.25 -33.61
CA GLY A 87 -13.92 32.53 -34.04
C GLY A 87 -13.53 31.56 -35.14
N ASP A 88 -13.69 32.01 -36.39
CA ASP A 88 -13.23 31.34 -37.61
C ASP A 88 -11.70 31.21 -37.56
N GLY A 89 -11.22 30.03 -37.17
CA GLY A 89 -9.81 29.67 -37.16
C GLY A 89 -9.58 28.43 -37.99
N ASP A 90 -8.91 28.60 -39.12
CA ASP A 90 -8.38 27.54 -39.98
C ASP A 90 -7.41 26.65 -39.19
N GLY A 91 -7.97 25.63 -38.52
CA GLY A 91 -7.27 24.69 -37.67
C GLY A 91 -6.63 23.59 -38.50
N ASP A 92 -5.33 23.74 -38.74
CA ASP A 92 -4.40 22.72 -39.19
C ASP A 92 -4.64 21.40 -38.44
N GLY A 93 -5.14 20.41 -39.18
CA GLY A 93 -5.55 19.10 -38.70
C GLY A 93 -4.35 18.29 -38.25
N THR A 94 -3.90 18.53 -37.02
CA THR A 94 -2.99 17.61 -36.34
C THR A 94 -3.83 16.38 -36.00
N GLU A 95 -3.83 15.39 -36.89
CA GLU A 95 -4.42 14.07 -36.66
C GLU A 95 -3.77 13.49 -35.40
N GLU A 96 -4.45 13.61 -34.27
CA GLU A 96 -4.04 13.05 -32.99
C GLU A 96 -4.09 11.53 -33.14
N GLU A 97 -2.95 10.97 -33.56
CA GLU A 97 -2.73 9.54 -33.83
C GLU A 97 -3.14 8.75 -32.58
N THR A 98 -4.38 8.25 -32.62
CA THR A 98 -5.02 7.57 -31.50
C THR A 98 -4.45 6.17 -31.42
N THR A 99 -3.23 6.07 -30.90
CA THR A 99 -2.57 4.80 -30.67
C THR A 99 -3.35 4.00 -29.63
N ALA A 100 -3.75 2.79 -30.00
CA ALA A 100 -4.51 1.90 -29.12
C ALA A 100 -3.75 1.69 -27.80
N PRO A 101 -4.46 1.63 -26.65
CA PRO A 101 -3.81 1.43 -25.36
C PRO A 101 -3.05 0.10 -25.34
N PRO A 102 -1.87 0.04 -24.70
CA PRO A 102 -1.08 -1.18 -24.63
C PRO A 102 -1.89 -2.29 -23.91
N PRO A 103 -1.66 -3.57 -24.28
CA PRO A 103 -2.33 -4.68 -23.64
C PRO A 103 -2.02 -4.71 -22.13
N PRO A 104 -2.97 -5.17 -21.29
CA PRO A 104 -2.77 -5.27 -19.85
C PRO A 104 -1.65 -6.26 -19.52
N SER A 105 -0.80 -5.91 -18.54
CA SER A 105 0.28 -6.79 -18.09
C SER A 105 -0.26 -7.95 -17.25
N LYS A 106 0.58 -8.97 -17.01
CA LYS A 106 0.25 -10.06 -16.08
C LYS A 106 -0.13 -9.53 -14.69
N PHE A 107 0.55 -8.47 -14.22
CA PHE A 107 0.25 -7.85 -12.94
C PHE A 107 -1.10 -7.13 -12.94
N ASP A 108 -1.50 -6.50 -14.05
CA ASP A 108 -2.84 -5.93 -14.20
C ASP A 108 -3.91 -7.02 -14.06
N ASN A 109 -3.69 -8.19 -14.67
CA ASN A 109 -4.63 -9.31 -14.59
C ASN A 109 -4.73 -9.89 -13.17
N ILE A 110 -3.60 -10.03 -12.47
CA ILE A 110 -3.59 -10.46 -11.06
C ILE A 110 -4.39 -9.49 -10.18
N LEU A 111 -4.18 -8.17 -10.36
CA LEU A 111 -4.92 -7.16 -9.58
C LEU A 111 -6.41 -7.15 -9.93
N ARG A 112 -6.77 -7.35 -11.19
CA ARG A 112 -8.17 -7.51 -11.62
C ARG A 112 -8.82 -8.73 -10.99
N ASP A 113 -8.12 -9.86 -10.93
CA ASP A 113 -8.62 -11.06 -10.29
C ASP A 113 -8.83 -10.85 -8.79
N ILE A 114 -7.88 -10.20 -8.11
CA ILE A 114 -8.00 -9.84 -6.70
C ILE A 114 -9.18 -8.89 -6.46
N HIS A 115 -9.32 -7.85 -7.29
CA HIS A 115 -10.40 -6.88 -7.23
C HIS A 115 -11.78 -7.52 -7.48
N SER A 116 -11.86 -8.47 -8.41
CA SER A 116 -13.10 -9.16 -8.77
C SER A 116 -13.69 -9.98 -7.63
N GLN A 117 -12.85 -10.37 -6.67
CA GLN A 117 -13.31 -11.07 -5.47
C GLN A 117 -13.64 -10.07 -4.38
N ALA A 118 -14.87 -10.14 -3.86
CA ALA A 118 -15.29 -9.37 -2.71
C ALA A 118 -14.68 -9.88 -1.38
N LEU A 119 -13.43 -10.35 -1.41
CA LEU A 119 -12.71 -10.90 -0.28
C LEU A 119 -11.92 -9.79 0.44
N PRO A 120 -11.90 -9.79 1.78
CA PRO A 120 -11.11 -8.84 2.54
C PRO A 120 -9.62 -9.19 2.51
N PHE A 121 -8.78 -8.19 2.26
CA PHE A 121 -7.33 -8.30 2.35
C PHE A 121 -6.80 -7.38 3.46
N ARG A 122 -5.90 -7.91 4.28
CA ARG A 122 -5.00 -7.12 5.09
C ARG A 122 -3.89 -6.60 4.18
N ILE A 123 -3.96 -5.31 3.89
CA ILE A 123 -3.04 -4.57 3.02
C ILE A 123 -1.92 -4.04 3.90
N VAL A 124 -0.71 -4.49 3.63
CA VAL A 124 0.51 -4.06 4.33
C VAL A 124 1.39 -3.31 3.35
N VAL A 125 1.69 -2.07 3.67
CA VAL A 125 2.60 -1.25 2.88
C VAL A 125 3.75 -0.76 3.74
N ILE A 126 4.97 -0.93 3.24
CA ILE A 126 6.21 -0.63 3.98
C ILE A 126 6.89 0.53 3.26
N GLY A 127 7.20 1.61 3.98
CA GLY A 127 7.87 2.77 3.39
C GLY A 127 8.51 3.68 4.43
N GLY A 128 9.73 4.14 4.16
CA GLY A 128 10.40 5.20 4.94
C GLY A 128 10.54 4.93 6.44
N GLY A 129 10.66 3.66 6.85
CA GLY A 129 10.73 3.27 8.27
C GLY A 129 9.39 3.13 8.97
N ALA A 130 8.27 3.23 8.24
CA ALA A 130 6.93 3.00 8.75
C ALA A 130 6.26 1.81 8.04
N ILE A 131 5.34 1.17 8.75
CA ILE A 131 4.46 0.13 8.21
C ILE A 131 3.03 0.63 8.37
N LEU A 132 2.32 0.74 7.25
CA LEU A 132 0.89 0.97 7.23
C LEU A 132 0.17 -0.35 7.03
N GLU A 133 -0.81 -0.60 7.86
CA GLU A 133 -1.65 -1.78 7.77
C GLU A 133 -3.12 -1.39 7.87
N THR A 134 -3.93 -1.95 6.98
CA THR A 134 -5.39 -1.86 7.03
C THR A 134 -6.00 -3.16 6.53
N THR A 135 -7.27 -3.41 6.86
CA THR A 135 -8.03 -4.54 6.30
C THR A 135 -9.25 -4.00 5.58
N SER A 136 -9.34 -4.27 4.27
CA SER A 136 -10.43 -3.79 3.42
C SER A 136 -10.67 -4.76 2.27
N VAL A 137 -11.88 -4.72 1.71
CA VAL A 137 -12.14 -5.26 0.39
C VAL A 137 -11.51 -4.29 -0.63
N LEU A 138 -10.85 -4.84 -1.64
CA LEU A 138 -10.19 -4.07 -2.71
C LEU A 138 -11.14 -3.85 -3.89
N GLY A 139 -12.33 -3.29 -3.62
CA GLY A 139 -13.39 -3.06 -4.60
C GLY A 139 -14.54 -2.24 -4.00
N PRO A 140 -15.52 -1.81 -4.81
CA PRO A 140 -15.80 -2.23 -6.18
C PRO A 140 -15.12 -1.38 -7.27
N HIS A 141 -14.41 -0.32 -6.90
CA HIS A 141 -13.82 0.60 -7.89
C HIS A 141 -12.38 0.23 -8.22
N MET A 142 -12.08 0.06 -9.51
CA MET A 142 -10.71 -0.08 -10.02
C MET A 142 -10.52 0.87 -11.21
N ALA A 143 -9.41 1.60 -11.23
CA ALA A 143 -9.06 2.50 -12.32
C ALA A 143 -7.55 2.49 -12.57
N THR A 144 -7.18 2.58 -13.83
CA THR A 144 -5.78 2.79 -14.25
C THR A 144 -5.61 4.26 -14.65
N SER A 145 -4.56 4.89 -14.16
CA SER A 145 -4.22 6.29 -14.49
C SER A 145 -2.70 6.46 -14.63
N LYS A 146 -2.25 7.64 -15.05
CA LYS A 146 -0.83 8.01 -14.99
C LYS A 146 -0.61 8.96 -13.83
N SER A 147 0.45 8.74 -13.07
CA SER A 147 0.91 9.62 -12.00
C SER A 147 1.22 10.99 -12.58
N PRO A 148 0.61 12.08 -12.10
CA PRO A 148 0.90 13.42 -12.60
C PRO A 148 2.33 13.87 -12.25
N LYS A 149 2.94 13.27 -11.22
CA LYS A 149 4.28 13.62 -10.76
C LYS A 149 5.37 12.84 -11.50
N THR A 150 5.13 11.56 -11.79
CA THR A 150 6.17 10.65 -12.31
C THR A 150 5.88 10.13 -13.71
N GLY A 151 4.67 10.32 -14.25
CA GLY A 151 4.23 9.75 -15.51
C GLY A 151 3.93 8.24 -15.47
N GLU A 152 4.34 7.56 -14.40
CA GLU A 152 4.19 6.12 -14.18
C GLU A 152 2.73 5.70 -14.09
N ARG A 153 2.43 4.50 -14.57
CA ARG A 153 1.09 3.92 -14.50
C ARG A 153 0.76 3.54 -13.06
N LEU A 154 -0.43 3.96 -12.64
CA LEU A 154 -1.01 3.71 -11.33
C LEU A 154 -2.26 2.86 -11.50
N VAL A 155 -2.34 1.77 -10.75
CA VAL A 155 -3.59 1.04 -10.51
C VAL A 155 -4.15 1.51 -9.18
N THR A 156 -5.38 2.02 -9.21
CA THR A 156 -6.11 2.48 -8.02
C THR A 156 -7.27 1.55 -7.77
N MET A 157 -7.37 1.04 -6.55
CA MET A 157 -8.53 0.30 -6.04
C MET A 157 -9.13 1.08 -4.87
N ALA A 158 -10.45 1.24 -4.86
CA ALA A 158 -11.13 2.03 -3.83
C ALA A 158 -12.37 1.31 -3.29
N SER A 159 -12.65 1.57 -2.01
CA SER A 159 -13.89 1.13 -1.35
C SER A 159 -15.12 1.76 -2.02
N GLU A 160 -16.30 1.19 -1.75
CA GLU A 160 -17.58 1.67 -2.32
C GLU A 160 -17.84 3.15 -2.03
N ASP A 161 -17.57 3.58 -0.80
CA ASP A 161 -17.70 4.97 -0.36
C ASP A 161 -16.48 5.85 -0.65
N ARG A 162 -15.41 5.25 -1.23
CA ARG A 162 -14.10 5.88 -1.49
C ARG A 162 -13.46 6.48 -0.24
N SER A 163 -13.82 6.01 0.95
CA SER A 163 -13.14 6.40 2.20
C SER A 163 -11.73 5.83 2.27
N PHE A 164 -11.48 4.74 1.54
CA PHE A 164 -10.19 4.08 1.40
C PHE A 164 -9.80 3.96 -0.07
N GLU A 165 -8.57 4.35 -0.39
CA GLU A 165 -7.94 4.16 -1.69
C GLU A 165 -6.57 3.50 -1.54
N PHE A 166 -6.32 2.50 -2.38
CA PHE A 166 -5.04 1.83 -2.51
C PHE A 166 -4.48 2.08 -3.92
N HIS A 167 -3.33 2.74 -3.98
CA HIS A 167 -2.64 3.04 -5.24
C HIS A 167 -1.36 2.24 -5.34
N LEU A 168 -1.19 1.51 -6.44
CA LEU A 168 0.02 0.76 -6.76
C LEU A 168 0.63 1.28 -8.06
N LYS A 169 1.90 1.66 -8.00
CA LYS A 169 2.72 1.96 -9.18
C LYS A 169 3.07 0.66 -9.88
N ILE A 170 2.26 0.25 -10.84
CA ILE A 170 2.35 -1.07 -11.45
C ILE A 170 3.65 -1.25 -12.24
N ASP A 171 4.15 -0.17 -12.86
CA ASP A 171 5.41 -0.19 -13.62
C ASP A 171 6.66 -0.35 -12.73
N ARG A 172 6.50 -0.22 -11.41
CA ARG A 172 7.58 -0.48 -10.44
C ARG A 172 7.61 -1.91 -9.94
N VAL A 173 6.57 -2.70 -10.21
CA VAL A 173 6.52 -4.10 -9.79
C VAL A 173 7.42 -4.90 -10.73
N GLY A 174 8.46 -5.51 -10.18
CA GLY A 174 9.33 -6.44 -10.89
C GLY A 174 8.87 -7.89 -10.72
N LYS A 175 8.33 -8.22 -9.55
CA LYS A 175 7.91 -9.59 -9.21
C LYS A 175 6.69 -9.63 -8.30
N VAL A 176 5.83 -10.63 -8.50
CA VAL A 176 4.76 -11.00 -7.58
C VAL A 176 4.98 -12.41 -7.08
N THR A 177 4.86 -12.65 -5.77
CA THR A 177 4.94 -13.99 -5.19
C THR A 177 3.68 -14.35 -4.42
N PHE A 178 3.27 -15.62 -4.53
CA PHE A 178 2.16 -16.21 -3.79
C PHE A 178 2.72 -17.20 -2.79
N THR A 179 2.44 -16.99 -1.50
CA THR A 179 2.97 -17.83 -0.42
C THR A 179 1.86 -18.22 0.56
N GLU A 180 1.87 -19.47 0.99
CA GLU A 180 1.11 -19.95 2.13
C GLU A 180 2.08 -20.22 3.27
N THR A 181 1.85 -19.62 4.44
CA THR A 181 2.72 -19.81 5.61
C THR A 181 1.91 -20.10 6.85
N ASP A 182 2.22 -21.20 7.53
CA ASP A 182 1.60 -21.52 8.80
C ASP A 182 2.23 -20.69 9.93
N ARG A 183 1.39 -19.98 10.68
CA ARG A 183 1.79 -19.26 11.88
C ARG A 183 1.16 -19.92 13.11
N PRO A 184 1.93 -20.15 14.19
CA PRO A 184 1.35 -20.62 15.44
C PRO A 184 0.41 -19.56 16.00
N ILE A 185 -0.71 -20.00 16.57
CA ILE A 185 -1.67 -19.14 17.29
C ILE A 185 -1.48 -19.40 18.79
N GLU A 186 -1.56 -18.35 19.61
CA GLU A 186 -1.67 -18.48 21.07
C GLU A 186 -2.87 -19.39 21.40
N GLY A 187 -2.61 -20.53 22.05
CA GLY A 187 -3.62 -21.56 22.30
C GLY A 187 -3.41 -22.89 21.56
N GLY A 188 -2.29 -23.07 20.85
CA GLY A 188 -1.86 -24.39 20.34
C GLY A 188 -2.38 -24.78 18.96
N GLY A 189 -2.91 -23.83 18.19
CA GLY A 189 -3.33 -24.02 16.80
C GLY A 189 -2.32 -23.47 15.77
N LYS A 190 -2.61 -23.71 14.48
CA LYS A 190 -1.92 -23.10 13.34
C LYS A 190 -2.90 -22.27 12.51
N LYS A 191 -2.48 -21.07 12.11
CA LYS A 191 -3.18 -20.23 11.13
C LYS A 191 -2.36 -20.21 9.84
N THR A 192 -2.94 -20.71 8.76
CA THR A 192 -2.34 -20.57 7.42
C THR A 192 -2.60 -19.16 6.90
N MET A 193 -1.53 -18.43 6.63
CA MET A 193 -1.53 -17.08 6.07
C MET A 193 -1.30 -17.18 4.56
N ARG A 194 -2.18 -16.57 3.76
CA ARG A 194 -2.09 -16.56 2.30
C ARG A 194 -1.71 -15.17 1.84
N ILE A 195 -0.53 -15.04 1.25
CA ILE A 195 0.13 -13.76 1.03
C ILE A 195 0.47 -13.62 -0.45
N CYS A 196 -0.06 -12.58 -1.08
CA CYS A 196 0.38 -12.09 -2.38
C CYS A 196 1.32 -10.88 -2.14
N ARG A 197 2.59 -11.01 -2.49
CA ARG A 197 3.61 -9.97 -2.25
C ARG A 197 4.07 -9.36 -3.57
N PHE A 198 4.02 -8.04 -3.65
CA PHE A 198 4.51 -7.26 -4.77
C PHE A 198 5.90 -6.73 -4.41
N LEU A 199 6.87 -7.04 -5.26
CA LEU A 199 8.27 -6.68 -5.13
C LEU A 199 8.69 -5.80 -6.30
N ASP A 200 9.63 -4.89 -6.06
CA ASP A 200 10.25 -4.10 -7.11
C ASP A 200 11.27 -4.93 -7.92
N GLY A 201 11.89 -4.31 -8.93
CA GLY A 201 12.91 -4.95 -9.78
C GLY A 201 14.19 -5.35 -9.04
N GLU A 202 14.44 -4.80 -7.85
CA GLU A 202 15.58 -5.15 -6.99
C GLU A 202 15.21 -6.23 -5.96
N GLY A 203 13.94 -6.65 -5.92
CA GLY A 203 13.40 -7.60 -4.95
C GLY A 203 12.95 -6.96 -3.63
N GLY A 204 12.99 -5.63 -3.51
CA GLY A 204 12.48 -4.88 -2.37
C GLY A 204 10.95 -4.97 -2.26
N PRO A 205 10.37 -5.06 -1.05
CA PRO A 205 8.92 -5.16 -0.89
C PRO A 205 8.22 -3.82 -1.14
N ILE A 206 7.29 -3.80 -2.09
CA ILE A 206 6.39 -2.65 -2.33
C ILE A 206 5.19 -2.75 -1.40
N CYS A 207 4.46 -3.87 -1.48
CA CYS A 207 3.33 -4.14 -0.59
C CYS A 207 3.07 -5.64 -0.46
N SER A 208 2.26 -6.01 0.52
CA SER A 208 1.74 -7.37 0.68
C SER A 208 0.23 -7.32 0.89
N LEU A 209 -0.49 -8.17 0.15
CA LEU A 209 -1.91 -8.42 0.30
C LEU A 209 -2.07 -9.78 0.98
N ILE A 210 -2.54 -9.77 2.21
CA ILE A 210 -2.74 -10.96 3.01
C ILE A 210 -4.24 -11.26 3.03
N LEU A 211 -4.67 -12.41 2.54
CA LEU A 211 -6.07 -12.79 2.57
C LEU A 211 -6.54 -12.90 4.03
N ALA A 212 -7.53 -12.08 4.40
CA ALA A 212 -8.01 -12.01 5.78
C ALA A 212 -9.12 -13.03 6.06
N ASP A 213 -9.81 -13.49 5.01
CA ASP A 213 -10.81 -14.55 5.10
C ASP A 213 -10.15 -15.93 5.31
N ALA A 214 -10.63 -16.65 6.32
CA ALA A 214 -10.16 -17.98 6.71
C ALA A 214 -11.07 -19.10 6.19
N SER A 215 -12.13 -18.78 5.45
CA SER A 215 -13.03 -19.74 4.84
C SER A 215 -12.32 -20.66 3.85
N GLN A 216 -12.86 -21.86 3.66
CA GLN A 216 -12.33 -22.81 2.68
C GLN A 216 -12.48 -22.30 1.25
N GLU A 217 -13.57 -21.57 0.96
CA GLU A 217 -13.81 -20.94 -0.34
C GLU A 217 -12.71 -19.93 -0.69
N ALA A 218 -12.37 -19.05 0.26
CA ALA A 218 -11.29 -18.08 0.08
C ALA A 218 -9.92 -18.78 -0.09
N ALA A 219 -9.70 -19.89 0.62
CA ALA A 219 -8.50 -20.71 0.47
C ALA A 219 -8.39 -21.34 -0.93
N ASP A 220 -9.48 -21.93 -1.42
CA ASP A 220 -9.54 -22.59 -2.71
C ASP A 220 -9.39 -21.58 -3.85
N TRP A 221 -10.00 -20.39 -3.71
CA TRP A 221 -9.79 -19.28 -4.63
C TRP A 221 -8.32 -18.87 -4.72
N PHE A 222 -7.64 -18.68 -3.57
CA PHE A 222 -6.23 -18.29 -3.56
C PHE A 222 -5.33 -19.36 -4.19
N ARG A 223 -5.63 -20.64 -3.94
CA ARG A 223 -4.96 -21.75 -4.60
C ARG A 223 -5.21 -21.74 -6.11
N GLY A 224 -6.43 -21.45 -6.55
CA GLY A 224 -6.77 -21.29 -7.96
C GLY A 224 -5.99 -20.16 -8.63
N LEU A 225 -5.79 -19.03 -7.92
CA LEU A 225 -4.94 -17.93 -8.38
C LEU A 225 -3.49 -18.39 -8.56
N THR A 226 -2.97 -19.17 -7.61
CA THR A 226 -1.60 -19.69 -7.64
C THR A 226 -1.40 -20.72 -8.75
N ILE A 227 -2.40 -21.57 -9.03
CA ILE A 227 -2.38 -22.51 -10.16
C ILE A 227 -2.39 -21.76 -11.49
N ARG A 228 -3.19 -20.68 -11.60
CA ARG A 228 -3.34 -19.89 -12.83
C ARG A 228 -2.06 -19.14 -13.21
N TYR A 229 -1.39 -18.54 -12.23
CA TYR A 229 -0.26 -17.66 -12.48
C TYR A 229 1.11 -18.28 -12.15
N GLY A 230 1.14 -19.34 -11.35
CA GLY A 230 2.35 -19.86 -10.72
C GLY A 230 2.61 -19.22 -9.36
N TYR A 231 3.59 -19.75 -8.62
CA TYR A 231 4.00 -19.24 -7.30
C TYR A 231 4.77 -17.92 -7.38
N GLU A 232 5.44 -17.67 -8.51
CA GLU A 232 6.19 -16.45 -8.77
C GLU A 232 5.91 -15.97 -10.19
N VAL A 233 5.66 -14.67 -10.34
CA VAL A 233 5.40 -14.01 -11.62
C VAL A 233 6.37 -12.85 -11.77
N GLN A 234 7.16 -12.86 -12.83
CA GLN A 234 8.12 -11.81 -13.17
C GLN A 234 7.50 -10.84 -14.19
N ALA A 235 8.03 -9.62 -14.25
CA ALA A 235 7.74 -8.70 -15.34
C ALA A 235 8.21 -9.32 -16.67
N ASP A 236 7.47 -9.06 -17.75
CA ASP A 236 7.94 -9.43 -19.09
C ASP A 236 9.13 -8.49 -19.44
N GLU A 237 10.27 -9.06 -19.81
CA GLU A 237 11.48 -8.32 -20.24
C GLU A 237 11.27 -7.53 -21.54
#